data_AF-A0A3D0U5D9-F1
#
_entry.id   AF-A0A3D0U5D9-F1
#
_cell.length_a   1.000
_cell.length_b   1.000
_cell.length_c   1.000
_cell.angle_alpha   90.00
_cell.angle_beta   90.00
_cell.angle_gamma   90.00
#
_symmetry.space_group_name_H-M   'P 1'
#
loop_
_entity.id
_entity.type
_entity.pdbx_description
1 polymer ?
#
loop_
_entity_poly.entity_id
_entity_poly.type
_entity_poly.pdbx_seq_one_letter_code
_entity_poly.pdbx_strand_id
1 'polypeptide(L)'
;IFCTGFKTVIPGCLEPLLDRVGWEEDGLLAMQDNYQVRWEHGQQNHIYAVNASRHHHGIVDPQTSLMAWRSANIVNDLLGYRLYNLEQNSFVQWGKGQAEKERYVA
;
A
#
# COMPACT_ATOMS: atom_id res chain seq x y z
N ILE A 1 20.98 -24.88 11.72
CA ILE A 1 20.22 -23.65 11.97
C ILE A 1 19.55 -23.26 10.65
N PHE A 2 18.23 -23.06 10.62
CA PHE A 2 17.50 -22.67 9.40
C PHE A 2 17.17 -21.18 9.44
N CYS A 3 17.86 -20.39 8.61
CA CYS A 3 17.76 -18.93 8.51
C CYS A 3 17.01 -18.51 7.22
N THR A 4 15.85 -19.10 6.94
CA THR A 4 15.13 -18.94 5.67
C THR A 4 14.16 -17.75 5.64
N GLY A 5 14.08 -16.96 6.71
CA GLY A 5 13.18 -15.80 6.80
C GLY A 5 11.74 -16.18 7.14
N PHE A 6 10.79 -15.34 6.73
CA PHE A 6 9.36 -15.46 7.03
C PHE A 6 8.51 -15.43 5.76
N LYS A 7 7.33 -16.06 5.83
CA LYS A 7 6.31 -16.05 4.79
C LYS A 7 5.04 -15.38 5.30
N THR A 8 4.47 -14.48 4.51
CA THR A 8 3.14 -13.91 4.77
C THR A 8 2.08 -14.98 4.50
N VAL A 9 1.18 -15.16 5.46
CA VAL A 9 0.05 -16.11 5.37
C VAL A 9 -1.22 -15.41 5.81
N ILE A 10 -2.35 -15.83 5.26
CA ILE A 10 -3.65 -15.30 5.66
C ILE A 10 -4.12 -16.04 6.92
N PRO A 11 -4.45 -15.34 8.01
CA PRO A 11 -4.97 -15.95 9.22
C PRO A 11 -6.27 -16.71 8.96
N GLY A 12 -6.43 -17.90 9.54
CA GLY A 12 -7.63 -18.73 9.36
C GLY A 12 -8.93 -18.05 9.82
N CYS A 13 -8.86 -17.06 10.73
CA CYS A 13 -10.04 -16.29 11.10
C CYS A 13 -10.63 -15.44 9.96
N LEU A 14 -9.87 -15.22 8.87
CA LEU A 14 -10.34 -14.51 7.68
C LEU A 14 -10.93 -15.46 6.62
N GLU A 15 -10.91 -16.77 6.84
CA GLU A 15 -11.45 -17.78 5.92
C GLU A 15 -12.88 -17.46 5.43
N PRO A 16 -13.84 -17.02 6.28
CA PRO A 16 -15.19 -16.68 5.84
C PRO A 16 -15.28 -15.47 4.89
N LEU A 17 -14.20 -14.71 4.74
CA LEU A 17 -14.14 -13.50 3.92
C LEU A 17 -13.38 -13.70 2.60
N LEU A 18 -12.66 -14.82 2.42
CA LEU A 18 -11.72 -15.00 1.30
C LEU A 18 -12.38 -14.95 -0.08
N ASP A 19 -13.60 -15.46 -0.20
CA ASP A 19 -14.37 -15.42 -1.45
C ASP A 19 -14.79 -14.00 -1.86
N ARG A 20 -14.73 -13.05 -0.92
CA ARG A 20 -15.12 -11.64 -1.11
C ARG A 20 -13.93 -10.71 -1.22
N VAL A 21 -12.73 -11.22 -0.97
CA VAL A 21 -11.47 -10.47 -1.02
C VAL A 21 -10.91 -10.52 -2.43
N GLY A 22 -10.33 -9.41 -2.88
CA GLY A 22 -9.60 -9.31 -4.12
C GLY A 22 -8.19 -9.89 -3.98
N TRP A 23 -7.73 -10.56 -5.02
CA TRP A 23 -6.43 -11.22 -5.07
C TRP A 23 -5.64 -10.75 -6.29
N GLU A 24 -4.32 -10.65 -6.13
CA GLU A 24 -3.36 -10.54 -7.23
C GLU A 24 -3.09 -11.93 -7.82
N GLU A 25 -2.46 -11.98 -9.00
CA GLU A 25 -2.14 -13.22 -9.73
C GLU A 25 -1.32 -14.23 -8.90
N ASP A 26 -0.51 -13.72 -7.98
CA ASP A 26 0.40 -14.49 -7.12
C ASP A 26 -0.29 -15.09 -5.86
N GLY A 27 -1.61 -14.91 -5.72
CA GLY A 27 -2.36 -15.35 -4.53
C GLY A 27 -2.14 -14.46 -3.30
N LEU A 28 -1.76 -13.20 -3.53
CA LEU A 28 -1.61 -12.18 -2.50
C LEU A 28 -2.85 -11.28 -2.46
N LEU A 29 -3.09 -10.62 -1.32
CA LEU A 29 -4.19 -9.66 -1.20
C LEU A 29 -4.00 -8.53 -2.23
N ALA A 30 -5.05 -8.21 -2.96
CA ALA A 30 -5.06 -7.03 -3.81
C ALA A 30 -5.18 -5.78 -2.93
N MET A 31 -4.16 -4.94 -2.96
CA MET A 31 -4.03 -3.77 -2.08
C MET A 31 -4.38 -2.47 -2.81
N GLN A 32 -4.62 -1.43 -2.02
CA GLN A 32 -4.77 -0.05 -2.47
C GLN A 32 -3.67 0.81 -1.86
N ASP A 33 -3.45 2.00 -2.43
CA ASP A 33 -2.35 2.90 -2.03
C ASP A 33 -2.49 3.36 -0.56
N ASN A 34 -3.72 3.47 -0.07
CA ASN A 34 -4.08 3.77 1.31
C ASN A 34 -4.01 2.58 2.28
N TYR A 35 -3.41 1.45 1.86
CA TYR A 35 -3.30 0.20 2.63
C TYR A 35 -4.62 -0.55 2.86
N GLN A 36 -5.69 -0.20 2.16
CA GLN A 36 -6.90 -1.01 2.16
C GLN A 36 -6.72 -2.28 1.33
N VAL A 37 -7.29 -3.37 1.80
CA VAL A 37 -7.53 -4.59 1.02
C VAL A 37 -8.73 -4.32 0.11
N ARG A 38 -8.62 -4.64 -1.18
CA ARG A 38 -9.76 -4.63 -2.09
C ARG A 38 -10.67 -5.79 -1.72
N TRP A 39 -11.94 -5.51 -1.46
CA TRP A 39 -12.94 -6.54 -1.18
C TRP A 39 -14.35 -6.00 -1.48
N GLU A 40 -15.31 -6.91 -1.60
CA GLU A 40 -16.68 -6.64 -2.08
C GLU A 40 -17.36 -5.45 -1.36
N HIS A 41 -17.14 -5.30 -0.05
CA HIS A 41 -17.79 -4.27 0.77
C HIS A 41 -16.88 -3.09 1.12
N GLY A 42 -15.76 -2.93 0.40
CA GLY A 42 -14.71 -1.95 0.68
C GLY A 42 -15.13 -0.48 0.64
N GLN A 43 -16.29 -0.17 0.05
CA GLN A 43 -16.83 1.19 -0.02
C GLN A 43 -17.35 1.70 1.33
N GLN A 44 -17.81 0.80 2.21
CA GLN A 44 -18.41 1.16 3.50
C GLN A 44 -17.65 0.56 4.69
N ASN A 45 -17.01 -0.60 4.48
CA ASN A 45 -16.30 -1.34 5.51
C ASN A 45 -14.85 -1.49 5.07
N HIS A 46 -13.92 -0.81 5.73
CA HIS A 46 -12.52 -0.87 5.34
C HIS A 46 -11.80 -1.99 6.09
N ILE A 47 -11.01 -2.76 5.35
CA ILE A 47 -10.05 -3.72 5.90
C ILE A 47 -8.67 -3.20 5.55
N TYR A 48 -7.86 -2.90 6.55
CA TYR A 48 -6.47 -2.50 6.35
C TYR A 48 -5.54 -3.66 6.65
N ALA A 49 -4.52 -3.84 5.82
CA ALA A 49 -3.46 -4.80 6.06
C ALA A 49 -2.11 -4.10 6.10
N VAL A 50 -1.29 -4.42 7.10
CA VAL A 50 0.04 -3.85 7.32
C VAL A 50 1.09 -4.95 7.23
N ASN A 51 2.27 -4.63 6.68
CA ASN A 51 3.31 -5.63 6.38
C ASN A 51 2.83 -6.77 5.44
N ALA A 52 1.75 -6.52 4.70
CA ALA A 52 1.11 -7.49 3.81
C ALA A 52 1.12 -7.03 2.34
N SER A 53 1.67 -5.85 2.06
CA SER A 53 1.59 -5.18 0.77
C SER A 53 2.95 -4.97 0.11
N ARG A 54 3.97 -5.75 0.49
CA ARG A 54 5.32 -5.69 -0.12
C ARG A 54 5.30 -5.74 -1.64
N HIS A 55 4.37 -6.45 -2.25
CA HIS A 55 4.25 -6.57 -3.70
C HIS A 55 3.59 -5.34 -4.36
N HIS A 56 2.83 -4.55 -3.59
CA HIS A 56 2.18 -3.31 -4.04
C HIS A 56 2.99 -2.07 -3.67
N HIS A 57 3.31 -1.89 -2.38
CA HIS A 57 4.06 -0.76 -1.86
C HIS A 57 5.59 -0.95 -1.93
N GLY A 58 6.08 -2.16 -2.25
CA GLY A 58 7.51 -2.43 -2.37
C GLY A 58 8.21 -2.66 -1.03
N ILE A 59 9.53 -2.42 -1.02
CA ILE A 59 10.40 -2.72 0.13
C ILE A 59 10.08 -1.87 1.37
N VAL A 60 9.37 -0.76 1.21
CA VAL A 60 9.01 0.14 2.30
C VAL A 60 7.99 -0.45 3.26
N ASP A 61 7.14 -1.38 2.80
CA ASP A 61 6.06 -1.92 3.63
C ASP A 61 6.58 -2.63 4.90
N PRO A 62 7.51 -3.60 4.85
CA PRO A 62 7.98 -4.25 6.08
C PRO A 62 8.91 -3.38 6.96
N GLN A 63 9.22 -2.13 6.60
CA GLN A 63 10.21 -1.32 7.33
C GLN A 63 9.62 -0.65 8.58
N THR A 64 10.25 -0.89 9.74
CA THR A 64 9.84 -0.27 11.02
C THR A 64 9.91 1.26 10.98
N SER A 65 10.92 1.84 10.31
CA SER A 65 11.10 3.29 10.19
C SER A 65 9.94 3.99 9.49
N LEU A 66 9.18 3.26 8.66
CA LEU A 66 8.03 3.79 7.91
C LEU A 66 6.68 3.43 8.52
N MET A 67 6.67 2.74 9.67
CA MET A 67 5.42 2.39 10.37
C MET A 67 4.59 3.62 10.72
N ALA A 68 5.21 4.68 11.24
CA ALA A 68 4.49 5.90 11.60
C ALA A 68 3.84 6.57 10.38
N TRP A 69 4.57 6.64 9.25
CA TRP A 69 4.06 7.20 8.00
C TRP A 69 2.90 6.37 7.43
N ARG A 70 3.01 5.03 7.44
CA ARG A 70 1.92 4.14 7.02
C ARG A 70 0.70 4.29 7.92
N SER A 71 0.87 4.29 9.24
CA SER A 71 -0.24 4.48 10.19
C SER A 71 -0.94 5.81 9.95
N ALA A 72 -0.18 6.87 9.65
CA ALA A 72 -0.74 8.17 9.32
C ALA A 72 -1.52 8.16 7.99
N ASN A 73 -1.09 7.41 6.97
CA ASN A 73 -1.90 7.18 5.75
C ASN A 73 -3.23 6.50 6.08
N ILE A 74 -3.19 5.42 6.86
CA ILE A 74 -4.39 4.67 7.28
C ILE A 74 -5.34 5.56 8.08
N VAL A 75 -4.82 6.35 9.03
CA VAL A 75 -5.66 7.24 9.85
C VAL A 75 -6.29 8.35 9.02
N ASN A 76 -5.53 8.97 8.11
CA ASN A 76 -6.08 9.99 7.21
C ASN A 76 -7.20 9.43 6.32
N ASP A 77 -7.02 8.21 5.82
CA ASP A 77 -8.01 7.52 5.02
C ASP A 77 -9.26 7.16 5.83
N LEU A 78 -9.07 6.57 7.02
CA LEU A 78 -10.15 6.20 7.94
C LEU A 78 -11.01 7.40 8.36
N LEU A 79 -10.39 8.57 8.54
CA LEU A 79 -11.08 9.79 8.94
C LEU A 79 -11.75 10.54 7.76
N GLY A 80 -11.38 10.21 6.52
CA GLY A 80 -11.83 10.95 5.32
C GLY A 80 -11.25 12.36 5.20
N TYR A 81 -10.29 12.73 6.04
CA TYR A 81 -9.56 14.01 5.97
C TYR A 81 -8.11 13.84 6.46
N ARG A 82 -7.24 14.79 6.07
CA ARG A 82 -5.82 14.77 6.43
C ARG A 82 -5.62 15.29 7.86
N LEU A 83 -5.56 14.39 8.83
CA LEU A 83 -5.15 14.71 10.22
C LEU A 83 -3.63 14.92 10.31
N TYR A 84 -2.87 14.08 9.62
CA TYR A 84 -1.42 14.16 9.54
C TYR A 84 -0.99 14.68 8.16
N ASN A 85 -0.06 15.65 8.14
CA ASN A 85 0.56 16.09 6.90
C ASN A 85 1.62 15.07 6.45
N LEU A 86 1.47 14.54 5.23
CA LEU A 86 2.35 13.52 4.64
C LEU A 86 3.13 14.05 3.43
N GLU A 87 2.99 15.33 3.10
CA GLU A 87 3.72 15.94 2.00
C GLU A 87 5.21 15.99 2.32
N GLN A 88 6.02 15.39 1.45
CA GLN A 88 7.47 15.43 1.53
C GLN A 88 8.03 15.81 0.18
N ASN A 89 8.85 16.85 0.16
CA ASN A 89 9.65 17.19 -1.01
C ASN A 89 10.85 16.24 -1.05
N SER A 90 10.95 15.45 -2.12
CA SER A 90 12.14 14.64 -2.37
C SER A 90 13.17 15.49 -3.12
N PHE A 91 14.43 15.41 -2.70
CA PHE A 91 15.54 15.99 -3.49
C PHE A 91 15.76 15.23 -4.81
N VAL A 92 15.38 13.95 -4.85
CA VAL A 92 15.54 13.09 -6.04
C VAL A 92 14.17 12.82 -6.65
N GLN A 93 14.03 13.10 -7.95
CA GLN A 93 12.84 12.72 -8.72
C GLN A 93 13.05 11.36 -9.39
N TRP A 94 12.30 10.37 -8.95
CA TRP A 94 12.33 9.01 -9.50
C TRP A 94 11.26 8.87 -10.59
N GLY A 95 11.65 8.44 -11.78
CA GLY A 95 10.75 8.24 -12.93
C GLY A 95 11.36 8.70 -14.25
N LYS A 96 10.67 8.47 -15.37
CA LYS A 96 11.02 9.12 -16.64
C LYS A 96 10.60 10.58 -16.52
N GLY A 97 11.58 11.49 -16.45
CA GLY A 97 11.31 12.92 -16.57
C GLY A 97 10.43 13.16 -17.79
N GLN A 98 9.37 13.96 -17.64
CA GLN A 98 8.71 14.50 -18.82
C GLN A 98 9.78 15.28 -19.57
N ALA A 99 10.23 14.76 -20.71
CA ALA A 99 11.05 15.54 -21.61
C ALA A 99 10.21 16.78 -21.96
N GLU A 100 10.62 17.95 -21.50
CA GLU A 100 10.05 19.21 -21.96
C GLU A 100 10.16 19.20 -23.49
N LYS A 101 9.01 19.18 -24.18
CA LYS A 101 9.00 19.45 -25.61
C LYS A 101 9.33 20.92 -25.78
N GLU A 102 10.61 21.25 -25.90
CA GLU A 102 11.04 22.55 -26.41
C GLU A 102 10.35 22.77 -27.76
N ARG A 103 9.34 23.64 -27.79
CA ARG A 103 8.76 24.15 -29.03
C ARG A 103 9.70 25.24 -29.52
N TYR A 104 10.56 24.90 -30.47
CA TYR A 104 11.25 25.90 -31.28
C TYR A 104 10.19 26.60 -32.13
N VAL A 105 9.89 27.85 -31.79
CA VAL A 105 9.11 28.74 -32.65
C VAL A 105 10.11 29.43 -33.57
N ALA A 106 9.94 29.23 -34.87
CA ALA A 106 10.64 29.99 -35.92
C ALA A 106 9.95 31.33 -36.16
#